data_AF-A0A8H6JXT9-F1
#
_entry.id   AF-A0A8H6JXT9-F1
#
_cell.length_a   1.000
_cell.length_b   1.000
_cell.length_c   1.000
_cell.angle_alpha   90.00
_cell.angle_beta   90.00
_cell.angle_gamma   90.00
#
_symmetry.space_group_name_H-M   'P 1'
#
loop_
_entity.id
_entity.type
_entity.pdbx_description
1 polymer ?
#
loop_
_entity_poly.entity_id
_entity_poly.type
_entity_poly.pdbx_seq_one_letter_code
_entity_poly.pdbx_strand_id
1 'polypeptide(L)'
;MACDCYQLELEPNPDIGGLGVLIGFLGTAWLSVVVVIVRYIMAFDPHVDPLHNPNSSPGSTWRPNPIDVRMTRIFKGLRARLGNQTRWQTPVAKVWRTPVASLLITAQIPPSTFNAVPTDAYLRFSELQVLLMMCDIQLLTGLGILLGGFIGLSCSVSAYHWQLIVYLAWFSNLTHAACLSSLRTYLYKNQTQRNWRMTLMSLLLAGLIAAIVLTAYFNWDGSLSESSASSPSSNARCFFTLSSAKEAWKSACSQNPSDSTHTRHHQRMCELRPPFSQSPGTISYESHIISLLLLTFNFTTRFTKMFRGLSTVARADVRDRISRLGLSITNTAIRLHRHYYSNNYPIIRVVLAIFRPLDIILSFYLLVKLYIDIFFSEICEVRGLQAW
;
A
#
# COMPACT_ATOMS: atom_id res chain seq x y z
N MET A 1 19.48 -30.10 11.97
CA MET A 1 18.22 -30.47 12.63
C MET A 1 17.40 -29.20 12.81
N ALA A 2 16.62 -28.85 11.81
CA ALA A 2 15.73 -27.67 11.77
C ALA A 2 14.80 -27.70 10.54
N CYS A 3 15.13 -28.53 9.54
CA CYS A 3 14.36 -28.79 8.33
C CYS A 3 13.67 -30.15 8.35
N ASP A 4 13.56 -30.78 9.52
CA ASP A 4 13.26 -32.21 9.66
C ASP A 4 11.78 -32.53 9.32
N CYS A 5 10.95 -31.50 9.11
CA CYS A 5 9.57 -31.59 8.61
C CYS A 5 9.49 -31.34 7.09
N TYR A 6 10.32 -32.02 6.30
CA TYR A 6 10.20 -31.99 4.83
C TYR A 6 9.07 -32.92 4.39
N GLN A 7 8.01 -32.33 3.83
CA GLN A 7 6.92 -33.08 3.20
C GLN A 7 7.25 -33.24 1.70
N LEU A 8 7.27 -34.48 1.23
CA LEU A 8 7.54 -34.80 -0.19
C LEU A 8 6.37 -34.36 -1.08
N GLU A 9 5.15 -34.33 -0.52
CA GLU A 9 3.91 -33.99 -1.20
C GLU A 9 3.30 -32.72 -0.60
N LEU A 10 2.84 -31.80 -1.44
CA LEU A 10 2.23 -30.55 -1.00
C LEU A 10 0.79 -30.84 -0.51
N GLU A 11 0.62 -31.02 0.79
CA GLU A 11 -0.71 -31.22 1.36
C GLU A 11 -1.50 -29.90 1.42
N PRO A 12 -2.77 -29.86 0.98
CA PRO A 12 -3.60 -28.66 1.06
C PRO A 12 -3.81 -28.27 2.53
N ASN A 13 -3.46 -27.04 2.91
CA ASN A 13 -3.78 -26.52 4.24
C ASN A 13 -5.08 -25.68 4.17
N PRO A 14 -6.24 -26.21 4.60
CA PRO A 14 -7.52 -25.49 4.52
C PRO A 14 -7.57 -24.25 5.41
N ASP A 15 -6.72 -24.14 6.43
CA ASP A 15 -6.69 -22.99 7.33
C ASP A 15 -6.02 -21.75 6.69
N ILE A 16 -5.18 -21.98 5.67
CA ILE A 16 -4.41 -20.94 4.99
C ILE A 16 -4.92 -20.74 3.56
N GLY A 17 -5.00 -21.83 2.80
CA GLY A 17 -5.41 -21.85 1.40
C GLY A 17 -6.85 -22.29 1.17
N GLY A 18 -7.64 -22.46 2.23
CA GLY A 18 -9.03 -22.88 2.10
C GLY A 18 -9.85 -21.90 1.27
N LEU A 19 -10.72 -22.44 0.41
CA LEU A 19 -11.56 -21.64 -0.49
C LEU A 19 -12.40 -20.61 0.29
N GLY A 20 -12.95 -20.99 1.44
CA GLY A 20 -13.72 -20.09 2.30
C GLY A 20 -12.88 -18.96 2.90
N VAL A 21 -11.66 -19.25 3.33
CA VAL A 21 -10.71 -18.25 3.85
C VAL A 21 -10.36 -17.25 2.75
N LEU A 22 -10.00 -17.74 1.56
CA LEU A 22 -9.66 -16.91 0.41
C LEU A 22 -10.84 -16.07 -0.06
N ILE A 23 -12.05 -16.64 -0.19
CA ILE A 23 -13.24 -15.91 -0.61
C ILE A 23 -13.63 -14.85 0.42
N GLY A 24 -13.64 -15.18 1.71
CA GLY A 24 -13.99 -14.23 2.77
C GLY A 24 -12.98 -13.08 2.85
N PHE A 25 -11.69 -13.40 2.80
CA PHE A 25 -10.61 -12.42 2.88
C PHE A 25 -10.54 -11.54 1.64
N LEU A 26 -10.41 -12.14 0.45
CA LEU A 26 -10.30 -11.40 -0.80
C LEU A 26 -11.62 -10.71 -1.15
N GLY A 27 -12.76 -11.33 -0.86
CA GLY A 27 -14.07 -10.75 -1.10
C GLY A 27 -14.28 -9.45 -0.34
N THR A 28 -13.99 -9.43 0.97
CA THR A 28 -14.11 -8.20 1.77
C THR A 28 -13.07 -7.14 1.38
N ALA A 29 -11.88 -7.54 0.97
CA ALA A 29 -10.83 -6.65 0.50
C ALA A 29 -11.20 -5.96 -0.83
N TRP A 30 -11.62 -6.75 -1.83
CA TRP A 30 -12.09 -6.23 -3.11
C TRP A 30 -13.35 -5.40 -2.98
N LEU A 31 -14.29 -5.81 -2.12
CA LEU A 31 -15.47 -5.01 -1.80
C LEU A 31 -15.07 -3.64 -1.22
N SER A 32 -14.10 -3.61 -0.30
CA SER A 32 -13.58 -2.35 0.25
C SER A 32 -13.02 -1.43 -0.85
N VAL A 33 -12.22 -1.99 -1.77
CA VAL A 33 -11.66 -1.25 -2.90
C VAL A 33 -12.77 -0.68 -3.78
N VAL A 34 -13.75 -1.50 -4.13
CA VAL A 34 -14.90 -1.06 -4.95
C VAL A 34 -15.68 0.06 -4.26
N VAL A 35 -15.99 -0.07 -2.96
CA VAL A 35 -16.73 0.97 -2.23
C VAL A 35 -15.94 2.28 -2.16
N VAL A 36 -14.62 2.22 -1.94
CA VAL A 36 -13.75 3.41 -1.96
C VAL A 36 -13.76 4.08 -3.35
N ILE A 37 -13.65 3.30 -4.43
CA ILE A 37 -13.69 3.81 -5.81
C ILE A 37 -15.04 4.45 -6.11
N VAL A 38 -16.14 3.77 -5.78
CA VAL A 38 -17.51 4.28 -5.99
C VAL A 38 -17.70 5.60 -5.24
N ARG A 39 -17.27 5.67 -3.98
CA ARG A 39 -17.32 6.89 -3.18
C ARG A 39 -16.49 8.02 -3.79
N TYR A 40 -15.29 7.73 -4.27
CA TYR A 40 -14.43 8.72 -4.94
C TYR A 40 -15.08 9.26 -6.22
N ILE A 41 -15.72 8.40 -7.02
CA ILE A 41 -16.33 8.82 -8.30
C ILE A 41 -17.66 9.56 -8.08
N MET A 42 -18.50 9.08 -7.15
CA MET A 42 -19.90 9.54 -7.02
C MET A 42 -20.09 10.65 -5.97
N ALA A 43 -19.42 10.54 -4.82
CA ALA A 43 -19.70 11.37 -3.64
C ALA A 43 -18.61 12.39 -3.33
N PHE A 44 -17.40 12.22 -3.86
CA PHE A 44 -16.30 13.15 -3.62
C PHE A 44 -16.56 14.51 -4.28
N ASP A 45 -16.35 15.57 -3.49
CA ASP A 45 -16.37 16.95 -3.97
C ASP A 45 -15.02 17.61 -3.64
N PRO A 46 -14.21 17.97 -4.65
CA PRO A 46 -12.89 18.55 -4.44
C PRO A 46 -12.96 19.98 -3.87
N HIS A 47 -14.08 20.69 -4.00
CA HIS A 47 -14.19 22.10 -3.64
C HIS A 47 -14.53 22.34 -2.16
N VAL A 48 -14.95 21.31 -1.42
CA VAL A 48 -15.31 21.41 -0.01
C VAL A 48 -14.11 21.04 0.85
N ASP A 49 -13.74 21.90 1.81
CA ASP A 49 -12.68 21.59 2.77
C ASP A 49 -13.14 20.48 3.75
N PRO A 50 -12.51 19.29 3.72
CA PRO A 50 -12.89 18.19 4.59
C PRO A 50 -12.53 18.41 6.07
N LEU A 51 -11.69 19.40 6.40
CA LEU A 51 -11.22 19.69 7.75
C LEU A 51 -11.67 21.06 8.27
N HIS A 52 -12.66 21.67 7.59
CA HIS A 52 -13.17 22.99 7.96
C HIS A 52 -13.51 23.06 9.45
N ASN A 53 -12.84 23.98 10.16
CA ASN A 53 -13.14 24.30 11.54
C ASN A 53 -14.06 25.53 11.55
N PRO A 54 -15.32 25.42 12.03
CA PRO A 54 -16.23 26.57 12.06
C PRO A 54 -15.71 27.72 12.93
N ASN A 55 -14.75 27.46 13.82
CA ASN A 55 -14.18 28.45 14.74
C ASN A 55 -12.89 29.10 14.22
N SER A 56 -12.40 28.75 13.02
CA SER A 56 -11.19 29.38 12.45
C SER A 56 -11.50 30.66 11.68
N SER A 57 -10.67 31.69 11.86
CA SER A 57 -10.74 32.97 11.17
C SER A 57 -10.84 32.79 9.64
N PRO A 58 -11.56 33.66 8.91
CA PRO A 58 -11.85 33.52 7.46
C PRO A 58 -10.61 33.69 6.52
N GLY A 59 -9.39 33.51 7.03
CA GLY A 59 -8.14 33.78 6.32
C GLY A 59 -7.56 32.61 5.51
N SER A 60 -8.01 31.36 5.68
CA SER A 60 -7.48 30.22 4.90
C SER A 60 -8.39 29.87 3.72
N THR A 61 -8.01 30.28 2.51
CA THR A 61 -8.71 29.88 1.28
C THR A 61 -8.36 28.44 0.92
N TRP A 62 -9.31 27.51 1.07
CA TRP A 62 -9.19 26.14 0.55
C TRP A 62 -8.98 26.18 -0.96
N ARG A 63 -7.97 25.47 -1.46
CA ARG A 63 -7.74 25.33 -2.89
C ARG A 63 -7.81 23.85 -3.29
N PRO A 64 -8.70 23.43 -4.20
CA PRO A 64 -8.86 22.03 -4.58
C PRO A 64 -7.64 21.48 -5.34
N ASN A 65 -7.29 20.21 -5.12
CA ASN A 65 -6.22 19.54 -5.87
C ASN A 65 -6.55 19.51 -7.39
N PRO A 66 -5.67 19.98 -8.28
CA PRO A 66 -5.93 20.04 -9.72
C PRO A 66 -6.21 18.66 -10.34
N ILE A 67 -5.61 17.59 -9.81
CA ILE A 67 -5.83 16.23 -10.28
C ILE A 67 -7.28 15.80 -10.01
N ASP A 68 -7.76 16.03 -8.79
CA ASP A 68 -9.12 15.66 -8.40
C ASP A 68 -10.19 16.46 -9.14
N VAL A 69 -9.93 17.74 -9.43
CA VAL A 69 -10.80 18.57 -10.28
C VAL A 69 -10.85 18.02 -11.71
N ARG A 70 -9.73 17.51 -12.24
CA ARG A 70 -9.71 16.87 -13.56
C ARG A 70 -10.46 15.55 -13.54
N MET A 71 -10.24 14.70 -12.54
CA MET A 71 -10.92 13.40 -12.41
C MET A 71 -12.43 13.56 -12.26
N THR A 72 -12.89 14.45 -11.38
CA THR A 72 -14.33 14.73 -11.23
C THR A 72 -14.95 15.28 -12.52
N ARG A 73 -14.21 16.05 -13.33
CA ARG A 73 -14.67 16.50 -14.65
C ARG A 73 -14.78 15.34 -15.64
N ILE A 74 -13.80 14.43 -15.66
CA ILE A 74 -13.82 13.22 -16.51
C ILE A 74 -15.08 12.38 -16.19
N PHE A 75 -15.36 12.17 -14.90
CA PHE A 75 -16.51 11.37 -14.47
C PHE A 75 -17.83 12.16 -14.39
N LYS A 76 -17.85 13.44 -14.77
CA LYS A 76 -19.07 14.27 -14.70
C LYS A 76 -20.21 13.69 -15.52
N GLY A 77 -19.92 13.13 -16.70
CA GLY A 77 -20.92 12.47 -17.54
C GLY A 77 -21.49 11.20 -16.91
N LEU A 78 -20.63 10.37 -16.29
CA LEU A 78 -21.02 9.18 -15.57
C LEU A 78 -21.86 9.53 -14.32
N ARG A 79 -21.42 10.54 -13.55
CA ARG A 79 -22.13 11.08 -12.38
C ARG A 79 -23.47 11.70 -12.76
N ALA A 80 -23.58 12.37 -13.91
CA ALA A 80 -24.86 12.88 -14.40
C ALA A 80 -25.81 11.75 -14.80
N ARG A 81 -25.31 10.71 -15.48
CA ARG A 81 -26.12 9.55 -15.90
C ARG A 81 -26.60 8.69 -14.73
N LEU A 82 -25.73 8.45 -13.75
CA LEU A 82 -26.06 7.67 -12.55
C LEU A 82 -26.74 8.52 -11.46
N GLY A 83 -26.41 9.80 -11.35
CA GLY A 83 -27.04 10.74 -10.41
C GLY A 83 -28.46 11.15 -10.80
N ASN A 84 -28.82 11.08 -12.09
CA ASN A 84 -30.22 11.20 -12.53
C ASN A 84 -31.08 9.99 -12.10
N GLN A 85 -30.49 8.94 -11.52
CA GLN A 85 -31.22 7.84 -10.91
C GLN A 85 -31.58 8.12 -9.43
N THR A 86 -32.18 9.29 -9.16
CA THR A 86 -33.09 9.45 -8.01
C THR A 86 -34.29 8.48 -8.06
N ARG A 87 -34.45 7.72 -9.16
CA ARG A 87 -35.43 6.63 -9.31
C ARG A 87 -35.16 5.41 -8.41
N TRP A 88 -33.94 5.17 -7.94
CA TRP A 88 -33.64 4.09 -6.97
C TRP A 88 -34.11 4.38 -5.54
N GLN A 89 -34.57 5.60 -5.23
CA GLN A 89 -35.14 5.91 -3.91
C GLN A 89 -36.55 5.32 -3.71
N THR A 90 -37.21 4.85 -4.77
CA THR A 90 -38.61 4.42 -4.72
C THR A 90 -38.86 2.96 -4.30
N PRO A 91 -37.96 1.97 -4.52
CA PRO A 91 -38.22 0.60 -4.06
C PRO A 91 -37.79 0.35 -2.60
N VAL A 92 -36.61 0.82 -2.18
CA VAL A 92 -36.08 0.55 -0.82
C VAL A 92 -36.90 1.28 0.25
N ALA A 93 -37.35 2.50 -0.04
CA ALA A 93 -38.29 3.24 0.81
C ALA A 93 -39.69 2.62 0.85
N LYS A 94 -40.09 1.82 -0.15
CA LYS A 94 -41.35 1.06 -0.15
C LYS A 94 -41.23 -0.26 0.62
N VAL A 95 -40.09 -0.95 0.53
CA VAL A 95 -39.85 -2.20 1.27
C VAL A 95 -39.83 -1.96 2.78
N TRP A 96 -39.23 -0.85 3.24
CA TRP A 96 -39.28 -0.43 4.65
C TRP A 96 -40.65 0.08 5.13
N ARG A 97 -41.60 0.33 4.21
CA ARG A 97 -43.00 0.68 4.52
C ARG A 97 -43.94 -0.53 4.53
N THR A 98 -43.41 -1.74 4.36
CA THR A 98 -44.22 -2.94 4.56
C THR A 98 -44.52 -3.12 6.06
N PRO A 99 -45.74 -3.55 6.43
CA PRO A 99 -46.20 -3.63 7.83
C PRO A 99 -45.40 -4.62 8.71
N VAL A 100 -44.43 -5.34 8.14
CA VAL A 100 -43.57 -6.29 8.87
C VAL A 100 -42.49 -5.57 9.68
N ALA A 101 -41.95 -4.45 9.20
CA ALA A 101 -40.98 -3.65 9.95
C ALA A 101 -41.64 -2.94 11.16
N SER A 102 -42.94 -2.67 11.07
CA SER A 102 -43.76 -2.13 12.16
C SER A 102 -43.90 -3.09 13.33
N LEU A 103 -43.73 -4.40 13.12
CA LEU A 103 -43.88 -5.42 14.17
C LEU A 103 -42.62 -5.61 15.02
N LEU A 104 -41.45 -5.13 14.55
CA LEU A 104 -40.17 -5.27 15.23
C LEU A 104 -39.71 -4.00 15.97
N ILE A 105 -40.38 -2.86 15.77
CA ILE A 105 -39.96 -1.54 16.31
C ILE A 105 -41.06 -0.90 17.21
N THR A 106 -42.06 -1.66 17.67
CA THR A 106 -43.11 -1.13 18.57
C THR A 106 -42.76 -1.15 20.06
N ALA A 107 -41.52 -1.44 20.45
CA ALA A 107 -41.08 -1.27 21.83
C ALA A 107 -40.19 -0.02 21.97
N GLN A 108 -40.79 1.05 22.51
CA GLN A 108 -40.13 2.13 23.28
C GLN A 108 -39.46 3.32 22.57
N ILE A 109 -40.01 3.87 21.48
CA ILE A 109 -39.65 5.26 21.09
C ILE A 109 -40.90 6.07 20.69
N PRO A 110 -41.21 7.20 21.38
CA PRO A 110 -42.35 8.05 21.02
C PRO A 110 -42.14 8.74 19.65
N PRO A 111 -43.21 8.91 18.84
CA PRO A 111 -43.11 9.31 17.42
C PRO A 111 -42.86 10.81 17.18
N SER A 112 -42.69 11.63 18.22
CA SER A 112 -42.61 13.10 18.08
C SER A 112 -41.20 13.66 17.82
N THR A 113 -40.16 12.82 17.70
CA THR A 113 -38.78 13.25 17.43
C THR A 113 -38.23 12.89 16.05
N PHE A 114 -39.03 12.26 15.18
CA PHE A 114 -38.70 12.11 13.76
C PHE A 114 -38.97 13.41 12.98
N ASN A 115 -38.42 14.54 13.47
CA ASN A 115 -38.12 15.65 12.58
C ASN A 115 -37.17 15.12 11.52
N ALA A 116 -37.57 15.26 10.26
CA ALA A 116 -36.92 14.70 9.09
C ALA A 116 -35.38 14.81 9.17
N VAL A 117 -34.72 13.73 9.59
CA VAL A 117 -33.29 13.57 9.33
C VAL A 117 -33.18 13.48 7.81
N PRO A 118 -32.44 14.38 7.15
CA PRO A 118 -32.27 14.35 5.71
C PRO A 118 -31.79 12.95 5.30
N THR A 119 -32.43 12.33 4.31
CA THR A 119 -32.05 11.01 3.77
C THR A 119 -30.55 10.93 3.42
N ASP A 120 -29.95 12.07 3.05
CA ASP A 120 -28.52 12.20 2.76
C ASP A 120 -27.63 11.99 3.98
N ALA A 121 -28.09 12.32 5.19
CA ALA A 121 -27.35 12.13 6.42
C ALA A 121 -27.33 10.65 6.84
N TYR A 122 -28.45 9.95 6.68
CA TYR A 122 -28.55 8.51 6.97
C TYR A 122 -27.69 7.69 5.99
N LEU A 123 -27.74 8.03 4.70
CA LEU A 123 -26.93 7.36 3.68
C LEU A 123 -25.42 7.51 3.96
N ARG A 124 -24.96 8.74 4.21
CA ARG A 124 -23.55 9.02 4.56
C ARG A 124 -23.12 8.30 5.84
N PHE A 125 -24.01 8.18 6.82
CA PHE A 125 -23.73 7.46 8.06
C PHE A 125 -23.56 5.96 7.82
N SER A 126 -24.48 5.33 7.07
CA SER A 126 -24.40 3.91 6.73
C SER A 126 -23.17 3.57 5.88
N GLU A 127 -22.81 4.41 4.90
CA GLU A 127 -21.61 4.24 4.07
C GLU A 127 -20.32 4.26 4.90
N LEU A 128 -20.21 5.22 5.83
CA LEU A 128 -19.05 5.33 6.72
C LEU A 128 -18.93 4.10 7.62
N GLN A 129 -20.05 3.58 8.14
CA GLN A 129 -20.06 2.38 8.98
C GLN A 129 -19.61 1.14 8.23
N VAL A 130 -20.10 0.92 7.01
CA VAL A 130 -19.68 -0.21 6.17
C VAL A 130 -18.18 -0.15 5.90
N LEU A 131 -17.66 1.01 5.50
CA LEU A 131 -16.22 1.18 5.27
C LEU A 131 -15.41 0.97 6.54
N LEU A 132 -15.87 1.48 7.69
CA LEU A 132 -15.21 1.27 8.99
C LEU A 132 -15.10 -0.21 9.34
N MET A 133 -16.20 -0.97 9.20
CA MET A 133 -16.23 -2.40 9.49
C MET A 133 -15.33 -3.20 8.55
N MET A 134 -15.40 -2.93 7.24
CA MET A 134 -14.56 -3.65 6.28
C MET A 134 -13.07 -3.37 6.50
N CYS A 135 -12.72 -2.13 6.86
CA CYS A 135 -11.36 -1.72 7.21
C CYS A 135 -10.82 -2.48 8.44
N ASP A 136 -11.64 -2.67 9.46
CA ASP A 136 -11.26 -3.40 10.68
C ASP A 136 -11.13 -4.89 10.43
N ILE A 137 -12.05 -5.47 9.66
CA ILE A 137 -11.98 -6.87 9.26
C ILE A 137 -10.67 -7.12 8.51
N GLN A 138 -10.32 -6.27 7.54
CA GLN A 138 -9.08 -6.41 6.80
C GLN A 138 -7.85 -6.33 7.70
N LEU A 139 -7.81 -5.37 8.63
CA LEU A 139 -6.69 -5.21 9.56
C LEU A 139 -6.51 -6.41 10.50
N LEU A 140 -7.61 -6.87 11.09
CA LEU A 140 -7.59 -8.00 12.04
C LEU A 140 -7.28 -9.32 11.34
N THR A 141 -7.86 -9.55 10.16
CA THR A 141 -7.61 -10.78 9.39
C THR A 141 -6.20 -10.80 8.82
N GLY A 142 -5.68 -9.67 8.32
CA GLY A 142 -4.30 -9.56 7.85
C GLY A 142 -3.27 -9.77 8.96
N LEU A 143 -3.53 -9.22 10.15
CA LEU A 143 -2.67 -9.45 11.32
C LEU A 143 -2.78 -10.89 11.82
N GLY A 144 -3.99 -11.44 11.87
CA GLY A 144 -4.26 -12.80 12.33
C GLY A 144 -3.61 -13.86 11.43
N ILE A 145 -3.74 -13.74 10.10
CA ILE A 145 -3.13 -14.69 9.16
C ILE A 145 -1.60 -14.64 9.22
N LEU A 146 -1.04 -13.45 9.40
CA LEU A 146 0.40 -13.28 9.54
C LEU A 146 0.92 -13.86 10.86
N LEU A 147 0.26 -13.58 11.98
CA LEU A 147 0.60 -14.14 13.29
C LEU A 147 0.45 -15.67 13.30
N GLY A 148 -0.63 -16.20 12.73
CA GLY A 148 -0.85 -17.63 12.55
C GLY A 148 0.25 -18.28 11.72
N GLY A 149 0.67 -17.63 10.63
CA GLY A 149 1.81 -18.03 9.82
C GLY A 149 3.10 -18.13 10.64
N PHE A 150 3.43 -17.09 11.41
CA PHE A 150 4.63 -17.09 12.27
C PHE A 150 4.58 -18.17 13.36
N ILE A 151 3.42 -18.39 13.98
CA ILE A 151 3.24 -19.44 14.99
C ILE A 151 3.35 -20.84 14.36
N GLY A 152 2.82 -21.03 13.15
CA GLY A 152 2.80 -22.30 12.41
C GLY A 152 4.14 -22.73 11.79
N LEU A 153 5.19 -21.90 11.89
CA LEU A 153 6.50 -22.13 11.26
C LEU A 153 7.21 -23.43 11.68
N SER A 154 6.83 -24.03 12.80
CA SER A 154 7.53 -25.23 13.27
C SER A 154 7.47 -26.37 12.27
N CYS A 155 6.27 -26.77 11.83
CA CYS A 155 6.09 -27.85 10.84
C CYS A 155 4.79 -27.75 10.01
N SER A 156 3.96 -26.72 10.21
CA SER A 156 2.62 -26.67 9.61
C SER A 156 2.57 -25.90 8.29
N VAL A 157 3.59 -25.09 7.99
CA VAL A 157 3.55 -24.12 6.89
C VAL A 157 4.66 -24.43 5.88
N SER A 158 4.25 -24.88 4.68
CA SER A 158 5.16 -25.01 3.55
C SER A 158 5.53 -23.64 2.96
N ALA A 159 6.59 -23.59 2.17
CA ALA A 159 7.03 -22.39 1.47
C ALA A 159 5.91 -21.78 0.61
N TYR A 160 5.10 -22.62 -0.05
CA TYR A 160 3.94 -22.18 -0.82
C TYR A 160 2.89 -21.47 0.07
N HIS A 161 2.48 -22.10 1.17
CA HIS A 161 1.51 -21.51 2.08
C HIS A 161 2.04 -20.22 2.74
N TRP A 162 3.33 -20.16 3.02
CA TRP A 162 3.98 -18.95 3.50
C TRP A 162 3.90 -17.79 2.49
N GLN A 163 4.22 -18.06 1.22
CA GLN A 163 4.09 -17.06 0.15
C GLN A 163 2.65 -16.54 0.03
N LEU A 164 1.65 -17.44 0.15
CA LEU A 164 0.24 -17.08 0.16
C LEU A 164 -0.10 -16.15 1.33
N ILE A 165 0.35 -16.47 2.55
CA ILE A 165 0.17 -15.63 3.74
C ILE A 165 0.76 -14.24 3.53
N VAL A 166 1.97 -14.15 2.97
CA VAL A 166 2.64 -12.88 2.67
C VAL A 166 1.81 -12.04 1.70
N TYR A 167 1.29 -12.62 0.62
CA TYR A 167 0.46 -11.89 -0.35
C TYR A 167 -0.90 -11.46 0.23
N LEU A 168 -1.53 -12.30 1.05
CA LEU A 168 -2.79 -11.93 1.72
C LEU A 168 -2.57 -10.77 2.69
N ALA A 169 -1.55 -10.86 3.55
CA ALA A 169 -1.18 -9.77 4.46
C ALA A 169 -0.79 -8.48 3.71
N TRP A 170 -0.07 -8.59 2.59
CA TRP A 170 0.25 -7.46 1.71
C TRP A 170 -1.01 -6.77 1.18
N PHE A 171 -1.98 -7.55 0.70
CA PHE A 171 -3.21 -7.00 0.15
C PHE A 171 -4.10 -6.36 1.24
N SER A 172 -4.17 -6.97 2.43
CA SER A 172 -4.85 -6.37 3.59
C SER A 172 -4.22 -5.03 3.98
N ASN A 173 -2.88 -4.95 4.03
CA ASN A 173 -2.18 -3.70 4.32
C ASN A 173 -2.54 -2.60 3.28
N LEU A 174 -2.52 -2.94 1.99
CA LEU A 174 -2.87 -1.99 0.93
C LEU A 174 -4.34 -1.51 1.03
N THR A 175 -5.28 -2.43 1.22
CA THR A 175 -6.71 -2.11 1.31
C THR A 175 -7.06 -1.32 2.56
N HIS A 176 -6.44 -1.65 3.71
CA HIS A 176 -6.59 -0.88 4.94
C HIS A 176 -6.08 0.57 4.77
N ALA A 177 -4.90 0.75 4.16
CA ALA A 177 -4.34 2.08 3.89
C ALA A 177 -5.25 2.93 2.97
N ALA A 178 -5.83 2.30 1.94
CA ALA A 178 -6.80 2.95 1.05
C ALA A 178 -8.07 3.38 1.81
N CYS A 179 -8.60 2.51 2.68
CA CYS A 179 -9.80 2.81 3.45
C CYS A 179 -9.56 3.92 4.49
N LEU A 180 -8.43 3.89 5.21
CA LEU A 180 -8.04 4.95 6.16
C LEU A 180 -7.97 6.33 5.49
N SER A 181 -7.53 6.39 4.23
CA SER A 181 -7.47 7.64 3.46
C SER A 181 -8.86 8.25 3.29
N SER A 182 -9.87 7.42 2.99
CA SER A 182 -11.27 7.83 2.84
C SER A 182 -11.97 8.16 4.17
N LEU A 183 -11.48 7.60 5.27
CA LEU A 183 -12.02 7.77 6.62
C LEU A 183 -11.31 8.86 7.41
N ARG A 184 -10.29 9.51 6.83
CA ARG A 184 -9.43 10.48 7.51
C ARG A 184 -10.21 11.56 8.26
N THR A 185 -11.24 12.17 7.66
CA THR A 185 -12.05 13.20 8.31
C THR A 185 -12.76 12.71 9.57
N TYR A 186 -13.30 11.49 9.53
CA TYR A 186 -13.95 10.87 10.67
C TYR A 186 -12.93 10.54 11.77
N LEU A 187 -11.80 9.94 11.40
CA LEU A 187 -10.74 9.53 12.34
C LEU A 187 -9.99 10.70 12.98
N TYR A 188 -9.97 11.87 12.33
CA TYR A 188 -9.43 13.08 12.95
C TYR A 188 -10.25 13.56 14.14
N LYS A 189 -11.58 13.38 14.08
CA LYS A 189 -12.47 13.70 15.19
C LYS A 189 -12.32 12.66 16.30
N ASN A 190 -12.15 11.38 15.94
CA ASN A 190 -12.02 10.26 16.88
C ASN A 190 -10.57 9.75 17.00
N GLN A 191 -9.73 10.51 17.69
CA GLN A 191 -8.28 10.26 17.77
C GLN A 191 -7.92 8.91 18.41
N THR A 192 -8.68 8.44 19.40
CA THR A 192 -8.42 7.14 20.04
C THR A 192 -8.61 5.98 19.07
N GLN A 193 -9.71 5.98 18.31
CA GLN A 193 -9.99 4.98 17.27
C GLN A 193 -8.92 4.98 16.18
N ARG A 194 -8.43 6.18 15.83
CA ARG A 194 -7.33 6.35 14.88
C ARG A 194 -6.03 5.75 15.40
N ASN A 195 -5.63 6.09 16.62
CA ASN A 195 -4.34 5.67 17.17
C ASN A 195 -4.25 4.14 17.28
N TRP A 196 -5.30 3.46 17.75
CA TRP A 196 -5.33 1.99 17.80
C TRP A 196 -5.15 1.35 16.42
N ARG A 197 -5.88 1.82 15.40
CA ARG A 197 -5.75 1.33 14.01
C ARG A 197 -4.35 1.57 13.45
N MET A 198 -3.77 2.75 13.70
CA MET A 198 -2.40 3.05 13.27
C MET A 198 -1.37 2.14 13.96
N THR A 199 -1.56 1.82 15.25
CA THR A 199 -0.67 0.91 15.98
C THR A 199 -0.75 -0.51 15.40
N LEU A 200 -1.96 -1.06 15.24
CA LEU A 200 -2.16 -2.39 14.65
C LEU A 200 -1.62 -2.46 13.22
N MET A 201 -1.82 -1.42 12.42
CA MET A 201 -1.29 -1.33 11.07
C MET A 201 0.25 -1.28 11.05
N SER A 202 0.86 -0.56 12.00
CA SER A 202 2.32 -0.56 12.16
C SER A 202 2.86 -1.94 12.52
N LEU A 203 2.16 -2.67 13.40
CA LEU A 203 2.51 -4.05 13.76
C LEU A 203 2.39 -4.99 12.56
N LEU A 204 1.29 -4.87 11.79
CA LEU A 204 1.10 -5.62 10.56
C LEU A 204 2.23 -5.34 9.55
N LEU A 205 2.57 -4.07 9.32
CA LEU A 205 3.66 -3.70 8.42
C LEU A 205 5.01 -4.23 8.87
N ALA A 206 5.34 -4.12 10.16
CA ALA A 206 6.60 -4.64 10.70
C ALA A 206 6.74 -6.15 10.50
N GLY A 207 5.67 -6.90 10.80
CA GLY A 207 5.61 -8.33 10.52
C GLY A 207 5.69 -8.64 9.02
N LEU A 208 5.02 -7.85 8.18
CA LEU A 208 5.02 -8.04 6.73
C LEU A 208 6.40 -7.78 6.12
N ILE A 209 7.13 -6.75 6.58
CA ILE A 209 8.51 -6.50 6.15
C ILE A 209 9.40 -7.70 6.50
N ALA A 210 9.30 -8.21 7.73
CA ALA A 210 10.02 -9.42 8.12
C ALA A 210 9.66 -10.61 7.22
N ALA A 211 8.36 -10.79 6.91
CA ALA A 211 7.89 -11.88 6.07
C ALA A 211 8.35 -11.78 4.61
N ILE A 212 8.36 -10.58 4.00
CA ILE A 212 8.78 -10.37 2.61
C ILE A 212 10.30 -10.56 2.44
N VAL A 213 11.10 -10.15 3.42
CA VAL A 213 12.56 -10.39 3.39
C VAL A 213 12.84 -11.90 3.36
N LEU A 214 12.04 -12.69 4.07
CA LEU A 214 12.16 -14.15 4.09
C LEU A 214 11.76 -14.80 2.77
N THR A 215 10.79 -14.24 2.03
CA THR A 215 10.33 -14.77 0.75
C THR A 215 11.21 -14.40 -0.44
N ALA A 216 12.16 -13.49 -0.28
CA ALA A 216 13.04 -13.04 -1.37
C ALA A 216 13.80 -14.20 -2.08
N TYR A 217 13.95 -15.33 -1.40
CA TYR A 217 14.61 -16.54 -1.92
C TYR A 217 13.68 -17.46 -2.73
N PHE A 218 12.37 -17.19 -2.76
CA PHE A 218 11.38 -18.02 -3.45
C PHE A 218 11.18 -17.52 -4.89
N ASN A 219 11.36 -18.41 -5.85
CA ASN A 219 11.23 -18.07 -7.27
C ASN A 219 10.81 -19.30 -8.09
N TRP A 220 9.51 -19.58 -8.17
CA TRP A 220 8.99 -20.72 -8.93
C TRP A 220 8.53 -20.34 -10.34
N ASP A 221 9.02 -19.22 -10.87
CA ASP A 221 8.74 -18.89 -12.27
C ASP A 221 9.42 -19.95 -13.14
N GLY A 222 8.67 -20.56 -14.07
CA GLY A 222 9.11 -21.68 -14.91
C GLY A 222 10.23 -21.34 -15.90
N SER A 223 10.88 -20.19 -15.72
CA SER A 223 12.02 -19.76 -16.52
C SER A 223 13.22 -20.69 -16.25
N LEU A 224 13.76 -21.26 -17.32
CA LEU A 224 14.94 -22.14 -17.28
C LEU A 224 16.23 -21.43 -16.83
N SER A 225 16.19 -20.10 -16.63
CA SER A 225 17.34 -19.24 -16.35
C SER A 225 17.57 -18.93 -14.88
N GLU A 226 16.60 -19.17 -14.00
CA GLU A 226 16.71 -18.86 -12.57
C GLU A 226 16.40 -20.08 -11.70
N SER A 227 17.27 -20.38 -10.75
CA SER A 227 17.10 -21.50 -9.81
C SER A 227 16.32 -21.03 -8.58
N SER A 228 15.18 -21.65 -8.28
CA SER A 228 14.43 -21.39 -7.04
C SER A 228 15.22 -21.86 -5.83
N ALA A 229 15.38 -21.09 -4.75
CA ALA A 229 16.09 -21.61 -3.57
C ALA A 229 15.32 -22.71 -2.83
N SER A 230 14.00 -22.78 -3.04
CA SER A 230 13.06 -23.64 -2.30
C SER A 230 12.15 -24.44 -3.24
N SER A 231 11.78 -25.65 -2.83
CA SER A 231 10.63 -26.37 -3.39
C SER A 231 9.34 -25.85 -2.73
N PRO A 232 8.21 -25.75 -3.44
CA PRO A 232 6.93 -25.30 -2.84
C PRO A 232 6.47 -26.15 -1.64
N SER A 233 6.84 -27.44 -1.59
CA SER A 233 6.52 -28.36 -0.48
C SER A 233 7.48 -28.25 0.71
N SER A 234 8.65 -27.62 0.53
CA SER A 234 9.64 -27.49 1.61
C SER A 234 9.12 -26.60 2.74
N ASN A 235 9.55 -26.88 3.97
CA ASN A 235 9.15 -26.08 5.13
C ASN A 235 9.76 -24.67 5.06
N ALA A 236 8.92 -23.64 5.22
CA ALA A 236 9.33 -22.23 5.14
C ALA A 236 10.43 -21.86 6.15
N ARG A 237 10.47 -22.52 7.32
CA ARG A 237 11.44 -22.27 8.40
C ARG A 237 12.89 -22.47 7.96
N CYS A 238 13.14 -23.35 7.00
CA CYS A 238 14.48 -23.61 6.46
C CYS A 238 15.14 -22.38 5.86
N PHE A 239 14.35 -21.40 5.45
CA PHE A 239 14.80 -20.20 4.74
C PHE A 239 14.92 -18.97 5.66
N PHE A 240 14.72 -19.14 6.98
CA PHE A 240 14.88 -18.05 7.95
C PHE A 240 16.33 -17.67 8.20
N THR A 241 17.24 -18.62 8.03
CA THR A 241 18.68 -18.44 8.22
C THR A 241 19.41 -18.81 6.93
N LEU A 242 20.30 -17.93 6.49
CA LEU A 242 21.07 -18.13 5.26
C LEU A 242 21.89 -19.43 5.28
N SER A 243 22.42 -19.80 6.45
CA SER A 243 23.16 -21.06 6.66
C SER A 243 22.27 -22.29 6.43
N SER A 244 21.10 -22.33 7.07
CA SER A 244 20.16 -23.44 6.95
C SER A 244 19.58 -23.56 5.54
N ALA A 245 19.34 -22.43 4.88
CA ALA A 245 18.88 -22.40 3.50
C ALA A 245 19.93 -22.98 2.54
N LYS A 246 21.21 -22.64 2.74
CA LYS A 246 22.33 -23.19 1.97
C LYS A 246 22.51 -24.68 2.19
N GLU A 247 22.29 -25.17 3.40
CA GLU A 247 22.33 -26.59 3.73
C GLU A 247 21.16 -27.35 3.11
N ALA A 248 19.94 -26.83 3.22
CA ALA A 248 18.74 -27.41 2.62
C ALA A 248 18.83 -27.51 1.09
N TRP A 249 19.45 -26.53 0.44
CA TRP A 249 19.75 -26.58 -0.99
C TRP A 249 20.75 -27.67 -1.36
N LYS A 250 21.87 -27.74 -0.62
CA LYS A 250 22.90 -28.76 -0.84
C LYS A 250 22.32 -30.16 -0.68
N SER A 251 21.48 -30.37 0.35
CA SER A 251 20.85 -31.67 0.57
C SER A 251 19.86 -32.00 -0.54
N ALA A 252 19.05 -31.05 -1.01
CA ALA A 252 18.18 -31.25 -2.16
C ALA A 252 18.96 -31.67 -3.41
N CYS A 253 20.09 -31.03 -3.70
CA CYS A 253 20.95 -31.36 -4.85
C CYS A 253 21.70 -32.69 -4.74
N SER A 254 21.86 -33.22 -3.53
CA SER A 254 22.52 -34.51 -3.31
C SER A 254 21.61 -35.73 -3.48
N GLN A 255 20.29 -35.52 -3.60
CA GLN A 255 19.34 -36.62 -3.78
C GLN A 255 19.28 -37.04 -5.25
N ASN A 256 19.46 -38.34 -5.52
CA ASN A 256 19.26 -38.91 -6.85
C ASN A 256 17.76 -38.94 -7.18
N PRO A 257 17.28 -38.23 -8.22
CA PRO A 257 15.87 -38.27 -8.59
C PRO A 257 15.56 -39.65 -9.19
N SER A 258 14.51 -40.31 -8.67
CA SER A 258 14.05 -41.61 -9.14
C SER A 258 13.23 -41.56 -10.45
N ASP A 259 12.93 -40.36 -10.97
CA ASP A 259 12.12 -40.16 -12.18
C ASP A 259 12.87 -39.39 -13.30
N SER A 260 12.80 -39.94 -14.51
CA SER A 260 13.67 -39.63 -15.66
C SER A 260 13.34 -38.32 -16.40
N THR A 261 12.17 -37.73 -16.18
CA THR A 261 11.77 -36.41 -16.72
C THR A 261 12.08 -35.27 -15.74
N HIS A 262 12.00 -35.53 -14.44
CA HIS A 262 12.32 -34.59 -13.36
C HIS A 262 13.84 -34.40 -13.15
N THR A 263 14.64 -35.40 -13.52
CA THR A 263 16.12 -35.36 -13.46
C THR A 263 16.73 -34.20 -14.23
N ARG A 264 16.24 -33.89 -15.43
CA ARG A 264 16.89 -32.89 -16.30
C ARG A 264 16.77 -31.45 -15.78
N HIS A 265 15.63 -31.12 -15.18
CA HIS A 265 15.41 -29.81 -14.53
C HIS A 265 16.15 -29.73 -13.19
N HIS A 266 16.06 -30.79 -12.37
CA HIS A 266 16.74 -30.85 -11.07
C HIS A 266 18.27 -30.75 -11.21
N GLN A 267 18.84 -31.44 -12.19
CA GLN A 267 20.29 -31.47 -12.41
C GLN A 267 20.80 -30.12 -12.93
N ARG A 268 20.09 -29.46 -13.88
CA ARG A 268 20.44 -28.10 -14.34
C ARG A 268 20.31 -27.05 -13.23
N MET A 269 19.32 -27.19 -12.35
CA MET A 269 19.09 -26.31 -11.21
C MET A 269 20.25 -26.35 -10.21
N CYS A 270 20.89 -27.51 -10.02
CA CYS A 270 22.05 -27.70 -9.16
C CYS A 270 23.40 -27.34 -9.84
N GLU A 271 23.43 -27.21 -11.17
CA GLU A 271 24.59 -26.75 -11.95
C GLU A 271 24.69 -25.20 -12.04
N LEU A 272 23.57 -24.50 -11.85
CA LEU A 272 23.48 -23.04 -11.82
C LEU A 272 24.06 -22.44 -10.53
N ARG A 273 24.39 -21.14 -10.57
CA ARG A 273 24.95 -20.39 -9.43
C ARG A 273 24.05 -20.55 -8.19
N PRO A 274 24.60 -20.78 -6.97
CA PRO A 274 23.75 -20.97 -5.79
C PRO A 274 22.78 -19.78 -5.64
N PRO A 275 21.47 -20.04 -5.45
CA PRO A 275 20.45 -18.98 -5.43
C PRO A 275 20.66 -18.00 -4.26
N PHE A 276 21.44 -18.37 -3.25
CA PHE A 276 21.83 -17.51 -2.13
C PHE A 276 23.04 -16.62 -2.40
N SER A 277 23.75 -16.84 -3.51
CA SER A 277 24.81 -15.94 -3.98
C SER A 277 24.27 -14.83 -4.88
N GLN A 278 22.94 -14.62 -4.85
CA GLN A 278 22.19 -13.69 -5.68
C GLN A 278 22.94 -12.37 -5.83
N SER A 279 23.52 -12.23 -7.02
CA SER A 279 23.94 -10.95 -7.56
C SER A 279 22.67 -10.10 -7.77
N PRO A 280 22.73 -8.76 -7.64
CA PRO A 280 21.58 -7.85 -7.68
C PRO A 280 20.87 -7.76 -9.06
N GLY A 281 20.37 -8.87 -9.61
CA GLY A 281 19.73 -8.89 -10.94
C GLY A 281 18.80 -10.08 -11.22
N THR A 282 18.17 -10.67 -10.20
CA THR A 282 17.08 -11.66 -10.41
C THR A 282 15.72 -10.97 -10.30
N ILE A 283 14.77 -11.36 -11.16
CA ILE A 283 13.47 -10.70 -11.29
C ILE A 283 12.67 -10.80 -9.97
N SER A 284 12.76 -11.95 -9.28
CA SER A 284 12.08 -12.15 -7.99
C SER A 284 12.62 -11.18 -6.93
N TYR A 285 13.94 -11.08 -6.75
CA TYR A 285 14.55 -10.20 -5.76
C TYR A 285 14.21 -8.71 -6.01
N GLU A 286 14.28 -8.29 -7.28
CA GLU A 286 13.90 -6.93 -7.68
C GLU A 286 12.43 -6.63 -7.36
N SER A 287 11.51 -7.56 -7.65
CA SER A 287 10.09 -7.39 -7.34
C SER A 287 9.81 -7.29 -5.83
N HIS A 288 10.55 -8.04 -5.01
CA HIS A 288 10.43 -7.98 -3.54
C HIS A 288 10.94 -6.65 -2.99
N ILE A 289 12.07 -6.12 -3.52
CA ILE A 289 12.56 -4.77 -3.17
C ILE A 289 11.53 -3.72 -3.56
N ILE A 290 11.03 -3.76 -4.79
CA ILE A 290 10.02 -2.80 -5.27
C ILE A 290 8.79 -2.85 -4.35
N SER A 291 8.32 -4.05 -3.99
CA SER A 291 7.20 -4.23 -3.06
C SER A 291 7.48 -3.62 -1.68
N LEU A 292 8.66 -3.87 -1.09
CA LEU A 292 9.08 -3.27 0.18
C LEU A 292 9.12 -1.75 0.12
N LEU A 293 9.68 -1.18 -0.95
CA LEU A 293 9.74 0.26 -1.17
C LEU A 293 8.32 0.84 -1.30
N LEU A 294 7.44 0.21 -2.07
CA LEU A 294 6.06 0.66 -2.25
C LEU A 294 5.26 0.60 -0.95
N LEU A 295 5.40 -0.48 -0.17
CA LEU A 295 4.72 -0.64 1.12
C LEU A 295 5.17 0.39 2.15
N THR A 296 6.48 0.53 2.34
CA THR A 296 7.05 1.49 3.30
C THR A 296 6.69 2.91 2.90
N PHE A 297 6.83 3.24 1.62
CA PHE A 297 6.43 4.53 1.09
C PHE A 297 4.94 4.82 1.29
N ASN A 298 4.06 3.88 0.93
CA ASN A 298 2.62 4.03 1.09
C ASN A 298 2.26 4.25 2.57
N PHE A 299 2.79 3.41 3.46
CA PHE A 299 2.54 3.55 4.90
C PHE A 299 3.06 4.88 5.44
N THR A 300 4.30 5.28 5.15
CA THR A 300 4.87 6.54 5.64
C THR A 300 4.07 7.74 5.17
N THR A 301 3.64 7.78 3.90
CA THR A 301 2.80 8.88 3.39
C THR A 301 1.46 8.95 4.13
N ARG A 302 0.79 7.82 4.35
CA ARG A 302 -0.50 7.76 5.05
C ARG A 302 -0.36 8.04 6.53
N PHE A 303 0.69 7.56 7.18
CA PHE A 303 1.02 7.85 8.56
C PHE A 303 1.24 9.35 8.77
N THR A 304 2.12 9.98 7.97
CA THR A 304 2.36 11.42 8.01
C THR A 304 1.08 12.23 7.75
N LYS A 305 0.26 11.83 6.78
CA LYS A 305 -1.05 12.45 6.54
C LYS A 305 -1.98 12.34 7.75
N MET A 306 -1.98 11.22 8.47
CA MET A 306 -2.94 10.97 9.55
C MET A 306 -2.72 11.86 10.78
N PHE A 307 -1.49 12.36 11.00
CA PHE A 307 -1.12 13.20 12.13
C PHE A 307 -0.81 14.64 11.70
N ARG A 308 -1.53 15.63 12.27
CA ARG A 308 -1.38 17.04 11.90
C ARG A 308 0.05 17.57 12.10
N GLY A 309 0.69 17.26 13.23
CA GLY A 309 2.05 17.73 13.54
C GLY A 309 3.12 17.20 12.58
N LEU A 310 3.03 15.92 12.21
CA LEU A 310 3.93 15.32 11.23
C LEU A 310 3.72 15.92 9.83
N SER A 311 2.46 16.13 9.42
CA SER A 311 2.15 16.77 8.14
C SER A 311 2.65 18.23 8.07
N THR A 312 2.62 18.99 9.16
CA THR A 312 3.11 20.38 9.18
C THR A 312 4.63 20.44 9.14
N VAL A 313 5.33 19.60 9.91
CA VAL A 313 6.79 19.51 9.90
C VAL A 313 7.30 19.01 8.55
N ALA A 314 6.69 17.95 8.00
CA ALA A 314 7.05 17.44 6.68
C ALA A 314 6.90 18.51 5.60
N ARG A 315 5.87 19.37 5.67
CA ARG A 315 5.67 20.46 4.70
C ARG A 315 6.67 21.61 4.89
N ALA A 316 6.79 22.14 6.10
CA ALA A 316 7.55 23.37 6.36
C ALA A 316 9.05 23.14 6.38
N ASP A 317 9.52 22.05 6.99
CA ASP A 317 10.95 21.81 7.11
C ASP A 317 11.53 21.12 5.89
N VAL A 318 10.92 20.04 5.41
CA VAL A 318 11.55 19.19 4.39
C VAL A 318 11.48 19.84 3.01
N ARG A 319 10.30 20.34 2.59
CA ARG A 319 10.16 21.00 1.28
C ARG A 319 11.04 22.24 1.16
N ASP A 320 11.08 23.08 2.20
CA ASP A 320 11.85 24.33 2.16
C ASP A 320 13.35 24.09 2.32
N ARG A 321 13.78 23.06 3.07
CA ARG A 321 15.20 22.67 3.12
C ARG A 321 15.68 22.17 1.77
N ILE A 322 14.90 21.34 1.08
CA ILE A 322 15.28 20.78 -0.21
C ILE A 322 15.27 21.85 -1.31
N SER A 323 14.28 22.76 -1.28
CA SER A 323 14.27 23.91 -2.18
C SER A 323 15.50 24.81 -1.97
N ARG A 324 15.86 25.10 -0.71
CA ARG A 324 17.05 25.91 -0.37
C ARG A 324 18.36 25.21 -0.72
N LEU A 325 18.50 23.92 -0.41
CA LEU A 325 19.66 23.10 -0.78
C LEU A 325 19.83 23.07 -2.30
N GLY A 326 18.74 22.84 -3.03
CA GLY A 326 18.71 22.88 -4.47
C GLY A 326 19.21 24.21 -5.03
N LEU A 327 18.60 25.32 -4.61
CA LEU A 327 19.01 26.66 -5.02
C LEU A 327 20.48 26.96 -4.70
N SER A 328 20.98 26.52 -3.54
CA SER A 328 22.39 26.68 -3.15
C SER A 328 23.34 25.93 -4.09
N ILE A 329 23.01 24.67 -4.42
CA ILE A 329 23.80 23.83 -5.33
C ILE A 329 23.78 24.44 -6.74
N THR A 330 22.62 24.83 -7.27
CA THR A 330 22.52 25.43 -8.61
C THR A 330 23.27 26.75 -8.69
N ASN A 331 23.14 27.62 -7.67
CA ASN A 331 23.85 28.90 -7.61
C ASN A 331 25.37 28.72 -7.49
N THR A 332 25.84 27.66 -6.84
CA THR A 332 27.27 27.34 -6.74
C THR A 332 27.79 26.80 -8.08
N ALA A 333 27.04 25.92 -8.74
CA ALA A 333 27.36 25.39 -10.06
C ALA A 333 27.43 26.48 -11.14
N ILE A 334 26.48 27.42 -11.15
CA ILE A 334 26.47 28.58 -12.07
C ILE A 334 27.69 29.48 -11.83
N ARG A 335 28.03 29.74 -10.57
CA ARG A 335 29.21 30.56 -10.21
C ARG A 335 30.51 29.93 -10.69
N LEU A 336 30.69 28.63 -10.45
CA LEU A 336 31.85 27.87 -10.93
C LEU A 336 31.92 27.89 -12.46
N HIS A 337 30.80 27.60 -13.14
CA HIS A 337 30.75 27.61 -14.60
C HIS A 337 31.14 28.97 -15.19
N ARG A 338 30.63 30.07 -14.63
CA ARG A 338 30.97 31.44 -15.06
C ARG A 338 32.44 31.77 -14.82
N HIS A 339 32.99 31.39 -13.66
CA HIS A 339 34.40 31.64 -13.32
C HIS A 339 35.36 30.94 -14.30
N TYR A 340 35.14 29.65 -14.57
CA TYR A 340 35.99 28.89 -15.49
C TYR A 340 35.82 29.30 -16.95
N TYR A 341 34.62 29.72 -17.37
CA TYR A 341 34.38 30.22 -18.72
C TYR A 341 35.09 31.57 -18.98
N SER A 342 35.17 32.42 -17.95
CA SER A 342 35.82 33.73 -18.00
C SER A 342 37.35 33.64 -18.08
N ASN A 343 37.98 32.70 -17.36
CA ASN A 343 39.44 32.59 -17.27
C ASN A 343 40.12 31.86 -18.46
N ASN A 344 39.38 31.63 -19.55
CA ASN A 344 39.91 31.20 -20.86
C ASN A 344 40.79 29.92 -20.83
N TYR A 345 40.51 28.97 -19.94
CA TYR A 345 41.20 27.67 -19.91
C TYR A 345 40.70 26.76 -21.06
N PRO A 346 41.55 26.40 -22.04
CA PRO A 346 41.10 25.72 -23.26
C PRO A 346 40.59 24.29 -22.99
N ILE A 347 41.26 23.53 -22.12
CA ILE A 347 40.89 22.14 -21.79
C ILE A 347 39.56 22.10 -21.03
N ILE A 348 39.36 23.01 -20.06
CA ILE A 348 38.15 23.06 -19.24
C ILE A 348 36.94 23.50 -20.08
N ARG A 349 37.12 24.40 -21.06
CA ARG A 349 36.04 24.77 -21.99
C ARG A 349 35.56 23.59 -22.84
N VAL A 350 36.48 22.78 -23.35
CA VAL A 350 36.12 21.57 -24.12
C VAL A 350 35.38 20.56 -23.23
N VAL A 351 35.86 20.33 -22.00
CA VAL A 351 35.20 19.44 -21.03
C VAL A 351 33.80 19.94 -20.65
N LEU A 352 33.63 21.24 -20.35
CA LEU A 352 32.34 21.83 -20.01
C LEU A 352 31.35 21.82 -21.20
N ALA A 353 31.84 21.97 -22.43
CA ALA A 353 31.02 21.92 -23.64
C ALA A 353 30.57 20.49 -23.98
N ILE A 354 31.43 19.50 -23.76
CA ILE A 354 31.15 18.08 -24.04
C ILE A 354 30.27 17.46 -22.95
N PHE A 355 30.61 17.63 -21.67
CA PHE A 355 29.92 16.93 -20.57
C PHE A 355 28.68 17.65 -20.03
N ARG A 356 28.50 18.95 -20.34
CA ARG A 356 27.40 19.80 -19.84
C ARG A 356 26.96 19.48 -18.41
N PRO A 357 27.87 19.46 -17.43
CA PRO A 357 27.59 18.98 -16.08
C PRO A 357 26.50 19.82 -15.37
N LEU A 358 26.36 21.09 -15.76
CA LEU A 358 25.33 21.98 -15.23
C LEU A 358 23.91 21.54 -15.64
N ASP A 359 23.74 21.06 -16.88
CA ASP A 359 22.46 20.52 -17.36
C ASP A 359 22.11 19.22 -16.63
N ILE A 360 23.10 18.37 -16.35
CA ILE A 360 22.91 17.13 -15.58
C ILE A 360 22.51 17.46 -14.13
N ILE A 361 23.20 18.38 -13.47
CA ILE A 361 22.89 18.82 -12.11
C ILE A 361 21.50 19.46 -12.04
N LEU A 362 21.16 20.31 -13.02
CA LEU A 362 19.85 20.95 -13.10
C LEU A 362 18.74 19.92 -13.36
N SER A 363 18.95 18.99 -14.29
CA SER A 363 18.02 17.90 -14.58
C SER A 363 17.81 17.00 -13.37
N PHE A 364 18.89 16.62 -12.67
CA PHE A 364 18.82 15.84 -11.44
C PHE A 364 18.08 16.60 -10.34
N TYR A 365 18.36 17.89 -10.15
CA TYR A 365 17.62 18.74 -9.21
C TYR A 365 16.13 18.81 -9.56
N LEU A 366 15.78 19.04 -10.82
CA LEU A 366 14.39 19.09 -11.27
C LEU A 366 13.68 17.75 -11.11
N LEU A 367 14.37 16.63 -11.33
CA LEU A 367 13.82 15.29 -11.16
C LEU A 367 13.61 14.96 -9.68
N VAL A 368 14.59 15.25 -8.81
CA VAL A 368 14.45 15.11 -7.36
C VAL A 368 13.35 16.03 -6.83
N LYS A 369 13.31 17.28 -7.29
CA LYS A 369 12.26 18.23 -6.94
C LYS A 369 10.89 17.78 -7.43
N LEU A 370 10.78 17.29 -8.67
CA LEU A 370 9.53 16.74 -9.22
C LEU A 370 9.08 15.53 -8.42
N TYR A 371 9.97 14.60 -8.08
CA TYR A 371 9.65 13.43 -7.28
C TYR A 371 9.18 13.82 -5.88
N ILE A 372 9.84 14.82 -5.28
CA ILE A 372 9.47 15.38 -3.99
C ILE A 372 8.18 16.19 -4.06
N ASP A 373 7.94 16.91 -5.13
CA ASP A 373 6.70 17.66 -5.36
C ASP A 373 5.55 16.70 -5.67
N ILE A 374 5.79 15.56 -6.32
CA ILE A 374 4.83 14.45 -6.47
C ILE A 374 4.58 13.80 -5.10
N PHE A 375 5.63 13.52 -4.33
CA PHE A 375 5.54 12.99 -2.97
C PHE A 375 4.76 13.91 -2.04
N PHE A 376 5.07 15.20 -2.08
CA PHE A 376 4.35 16.22 -1.35
C PHE A 376 3.00 16.49 -1.95
N SER A 377 2.75 16.34 -3.25
CA SER A 377 1.42 16.48 -3.86
C SER A 377 0.51 15.35 -3.41
N GLU A 378 1.02 14.12 -3.38
CA GLU A 378 0.39 12.98 -2.74
C GLU A 378 0.10 13.33 -1.27
N ILE A 379 1.07 13.82 -0.48
CA ILE A 379 0.85 14.24 0.93
C ILE A 379 -0.08 15.47 1.05
N CYS A 380 -0.11 16.37 0.06
CA CYS A 380 -0.78 17.67 0.03
C CYS A 380 -2.17 17.64 -0.60
N GLU A 381 -2.77 16.45 -0.74
CA GLU A 381 -4.22 16.30 -0.89
C GLU A 381 -4.99 17.03 0.26
N VAL A 382 -4.30 17.45 1.32
CA VAL A 382 -4.78 18.47 2.27
C VAL A 382 -4.12 19.82 2.00
N ARG A 383 -4.77 20.66 1.18
CA ARG A 383 -4.49 22.09 1.10
C ARG A 383 -5.19 22.84 2.23
N GLY A 384 -4.57 22.89 3.39
CA GLY A 384 -4.86 23.90 4.41
C GLY A 384 -3.56 24.18 5.15
N LEU A 385 -3.32 25.42 5.57
CA LEU A 385 -2.05 25.93 6.10
C LEU A 385 -1.04 26.29 5.00
N GLN A 386 -1.42 27.28 4.17
CA GLN A 386 -0.53 28.42 4.00
C GLN A 386 -0.75 29.31 5.23
N ALA A 387 0.21 29.29 6.15
CA ALA A 387 0.42 30.40 7.06
C ALA A 387 1.82 30.93 6.74
N TRP A 388 1.83 32.22 6.44
CA TRP A 388 2.93 33.18 6.38
C TRP A 388 4.28 32.71 6.93
#